data_AF-A0A848K2J7-F1
#
_entry.id   AF-A0A848K2J7-F1
#
_cell.length_a   1.000
_cell.length_b   1.000
_cell.length_c   1.000
_cell.angle_alpha   90.00
_cell.angle_beta   90.00
_cell.angle_gamma   90.00
#
_symmetry.space_group_name_H-M   'P 1'
#
loop_
_entity.id
_entity.type
_entity.pdbx_description
1 polymer ?
#
loop_
_entity_poly.entity_id
_entity_poly.type
_entity_poly.pdbx_seq_one_letter_code
_entity_poly.pdbx_strand_id
1 'polypeptide(L)'
;MKKSIAAAAIACALAVSLTGCGSKIKADGAEKTIADFVSSKTGFKPTDVKCPSDVDAKEGVEFDCHFTGPEGKPYTVNMKITKVDGDNVNFDIDSHLS
;
A
#
# COMPACT_ATOMS: atom_id res chain seq x y z
N MET A 1 25.50 -44.88 22.99
CA MET A 1 26.49 -45.34 22.00
C MET A 1 25.92 -45.21 20.59
N LYS A 2 26.28 -44.11 19.92
CA LYS A 2 26.36 -43.84 18.47
C LYS A 2 25.49 -44.65 17.51
N LYS A 3 24.52 -43.98 16.87
CA LYS A 3 24.23 -44.11 15.43
C LYS A 3 23.81 -42.76 14.85
N SER A 4 24.79 -42.10 14.24
CA SER A 4 24.64 -40.94 13.37
C SER A 4 23.79 -41.32 12.16
N ILE A 5 22.71 -40.58 11.91
CA ILE A 5 22.01 -40.59 10.64
C ILE A 5 22.15 -39.18 10.08
N ALA A 6 22.91 -39.09 9.00
CA ALA A 6 23.11 -37.87 8.23
C ALA A 6 21.74 -37.40 7.68
N ALA A 7 21.29 -36.23 8.10
CA ALA A 7 20.17 -35.55 7.47
C ALA A 7 20.71 -34.71 6.31
N ALA A 8 20.68 -35.31 5.12
CA ALA A 8 20.88 -34.63 3.86
C ALA A 8 19.78 -33.57 3.64
N ALA A 9 20.18 -32.52 2.92
CA ALA A 9 19.39 -31.34 2.59
C ALA A 9 17.96 -31.63 2.09
N ILE A 10 16.98 -30.96 2.70
CA ILE A 10 15.70 -30.62 2.07
C ILE A 10 15.48 -29.13 2.35
N ALA A 11 15.90 -28.31 1.38
CA ALA A 11 15.29 -27.01 1.13
C ALA A 11 13.85 -27.25 0.61
N CYS A 12 12.99 -26.23 0.78
CA CYS A 12 11.54 -26.22 0.51
C CYS A 12 10.72 -26.81 1.68
N ALA A 13 9.75 -26.12 2.29
CA ALA A 13 9.04 -24.92 1.90
C ALA A 13 8.70 -24.12 3.17
N LEU A 14 8.97 -22.82 3.12
CA LEU A 14 8.26 -21.84 3.92
C LEU A 14 6.78 -21.92 3.51
N ALA A 15 6.02 -22.78 4.17
CA ALA A 15 4.56 -22.70 4.15
C ALA A 15 4.16 -21.52 5.05
N VAL A 16 4.47 -20.30 4.59
CA VAL A 16 3.73 -19.12 5.04
C VAL A 16 2.35 -19.32 4.43
N SER A 17 1.46 -19.88 5.22
CA SER A 17 0.03 -19.86 4.99
C SER A 17 -0.42 -18.39 5.00
N LEU A 18 -0.18 -17.68 3.91
CA LEU A 18 -0.96 -16.52 3.52
C LEU A 18 -2.34 -17.06 3.15
N THR A 19 -3.12 -17.38 4.19
CA THR A 19 -4.57 -17.37 4.10
C THR A 19 -4.95 -15.92 3.82
N GLY A 20 -4.81 -15.53 2.56
CA GLY A 20 -5.26 -14.26 2.03
C GLY A 20 -6.77 -14.26 2.05
N CYS A 21 -7.35 -14.06 3.23
CA CYS A 21 -8.62 -13.37 3.29
C CYS A 21 -8.32 -11.98 2.73
N GLY A 22 -8.77 -11.71 1.51
CA GLY A 22 -8.52 -10.46 0.80
C GLY A 22 -9.08 -9.29 1.58
N SER A 23 -8.31 -8.79 2.54
CA SER A 23 -8.57 -7.52 3.18
C SER A 23 -8.26 -6.47 2.13
N LYS A 24 -9.31 -6.00 1.44
CA LYS A 24 -9.19 -4.84 0.57
C LYS A 24 -8.73 -3.65 1.41
N ILE A 25 -7.87 -2.81 0.85
CA ILE A 25 -7.47 -1.55 1.48
C ILE A 25 -8.72 -0.71 1.68
N LYS A 26 -8.90 -0.16 2.89
CA LYS A 26 -9.88 0.91 3.10
C LYS A 26 -9.36 2.18 2.42
N ALA A 27 -10.05 2.61 1.36
CA ALA A 27 -9.73 3.83 0.62
C ALA A 27 -9.52 5.05 1.54
N ASP A 28 -10.26 5.13 2.65
CA ASP A 28 -10.20 6.20 3.66
C ASP A 28 -8.77 6.48 4.19
N GLY A 29 -7.97 5.42 4.40
CA GLY A 29 -6.59 5.57 4.87
C GLY A 29 -5.65 6.19 3.83
N ALA A 30 -5.80 5.78 2.56
CA ALA A 30 -5.04 6.32 1.44
C ALA A 30 -5.44 7.77 1.14
N GLU A 31 -6.75 8.06 1.13
CA GLU A 31 -7.30 9.39 0.90
C GLU A 31 -6.82 10.39 1.96
N LYS A 32 -6.84 10.00 3.23
CA LYS A 32 -6.32 10.81 4.32
C LYS A 32 -4.81 11.06 4.18
N THR A 33 -4.05 10.03 3.82
CA THR A 33 -2.59 10.14 3.62
C THR A 33 -2.24 11.12 2.51
N ILE A 34 -2.95 11.07 1.39
CA ILE A 34 -2.78 12.04 0.28
C ILE A 34 -3.16 13.45 0.75
N ALA A 35 -4.30 13.60 1.41
CA ALA A 35 -4.76 14.92 1.87
C ALA A 35 -3.76 15.58 2.85
N ASP A 36 -3.24 14.81 3.81
CA ASP A 36 -2.21 15.28 4.74
C ASP A 36 -0.88 15.59 4.02
N PHE A 37 -0.45 14.74 3.08
CA PHE A 37 0.77 14.99 2.30
C PHE A 37 0.68 16.26 1.45
N VAL A 38 -0.40 16.43 0.68
CA VAL A 38 -0.63 17.62 -0.16
C VAL A 38 -0.74 18.86 0.71
N SER A 39 -1.47 18.79 1.83
CA SER A 39 -1.58 19.89 2.79
C SER A 39 -0.23 20.28 3.39
N SER A 40 0.62 19.31 3.74
CA SER A 40 1.94 19.61 4.31
C SER A 40 2.90 20.23 3.29
N LYS A 41 2.77 19.90 2.00
CA LYS A 41 3.65 20.41 0.94
C LYS A 41 3.21 21.74 0.37
N THR A 42 1.90 21.94 0.23
CA THR A 42 1.33 23.06 -0.53
C THR A 42 0.49 24.01 0.33
N GLY A 43 0.12 23.61 1.55
CA GLY A 43 -0.86 24.31 2.38
C GLY A 43 -2.31 24.10 1.94
N PHE A 44 -2.55 23.42 0.82
CA PHE A 44 -3.88 23.08 0.32
C PHE A 44 -4.27 21.67 0.74
N LYS A 45 -5.45 21.52 1.36
CA LYS A 45 -5.98 20.21 1.74
C LYS A 45 -7.09 19.79 0.77
N PRO A 46 -6.83 18.82 -0.14
CA PRO A 46 -7.89 18.29 -0.98
C PRO A 46 -8.92 17.52 -0.13
N THR A 47 -10.19 17.80 -0.35
CA THR A 47 -11.32 17.09 0.28
C THR A 47 -12.04 16.14 -0.68
N ASP A 48 -11.68 16.18 -1.96
CA ASP A 48 -12.29 15.40 -3.04
C ASP A 48 -11.38 14.24 -3.50
N VAL A 49 -10.46 13.79 -2.63
CA VAL A 49 -9.62 12.64 -2.96
C VAL A 49 -10.49 11.41 -3.13
N LYS A 50 -10.31 10.70 -4.24
CA LYS A 50 -11.01 9.46 -4.59
C LYS A 50 -9.97 8.40 -4.89
N CYS A 51 -9.90 7.39 -4.03
CA CYS A 51 -9.07 6.22 -4.25
C CYS A 51 -9.94 5.00 -4.62
N PRO A 52 -9.44 4.09 -5.47
CA PRO A 52 -10.12 2.83 -5.76
C PRO A 52 -10.32 2.02 -4.47
N SER A 53 -11.53 1.46 -4.30
CA SER A 53 -11.91 0.67 -3.11
C SER A 53 -11.54 -0.82 -3.24
N ASP A 54 -11.13 -1.24 -4.43
CA ASP A 54 -10.85 -2.63 -4.81
C ASP A 54 -9.34 -2.91 -4.89
N VAL A 55 -8.55 -2.26 -4.04
CA VAL A 55 -7.10 -2.47 -3.98
C VAL A 55 -6.81 -3.59 -2.98
N ASP A 56 -6.13 -4.64 -3.43
CA ASP A 56 -5.64 -5.68 -2.53
C ASP A 56 -4.62 -5.10 -1.55
N ALA A 57 -4.81 -5.32 -0.24
CA ALA A 57 -3.83 -4.92 0.76
C ALA A 57 -2.62 -5.85 0.73
N LYS A 58 -1.76 -5.65 -0.26
CA LYS A 58 -0.57 -6.45 -0.48
C LYS A 58 0.60 -5.56 -0.85
N GLU A 59 1.74 -5.82 -0.23
CA GLU A 59 3.00 -5.17 -0.56
C GLU A 59 3.31 -5.29 -2.06
N GLY A 60 3.70 -4.17 -2.67
CA GLY A 60 4.00 -4.04 -4.09
C GLY A 60 2.78 -3.76 -4.98
N VAL A 61 1.56 -3.67 -4.44
CA VAL A 61 0.40 -3.24 -5.22
C VAL A 61 0.43 -1.73 -5.42
N GLU A 62 0.19 -1.31 -6.66
CA GLU A 62 0.13 0.08 -7.08
C GLU A 62 -1.28 0.44 -7.51
N PHE A 63 -1.73 1.64 -7.16
CA PHE A 63 -3.05 2.14 -7.50
C PHE A 63 -3.06 3.66 -7.62
N ASP A 64 -3.96 4.18 -8.44
CA ASP A 64 -4.06 5.60 -8.71
C ASP A 64 -5.23 6.23 -7.98
N CYS A 65 -4.96 7.28 -7.22
CA CYS A 65 -5.97 8.12 -6.60
C CYS A 65 -6.10 9.45 -7.36
N HIS A 66 -7.30 10.00 -7.37
CA HIS A 66 -7.60 11.25 -8.06
C HIS A 66 -8.06 12.32 -7.08
N PHE A 67 -7.65 13.57 -7.26
CA PHE A 67 -8.14 14.69 -6.47
C PHE A 67 -8.15 15.99 -7.28
N THR A 68 -8.90 16.99 -6.83
CA THR A 68 -8.90 18.31 -7.46
C THR A 68 -7.93 19.24 -6.72
N GLY A 69 -6.98 19.82 -7.45
CA GLY A 69 -6.01 20.78 -6.91
C GLY A 69 -6.58 22.19 -6.76
N PRO A 70 -5.80 23.12 -6.18
CA PRO A 70 -6.25 24.48 -5.89
C PRO A 70 -6.61 25.29 -7.14
N GLU A 71 -6.05 24.96 -8.31
CA GLU A 71 -6.44 25.60 -9.58
C GLU A 71 -7.67 24.98 -10.25
N GLY A 72 -8.36 24.05 -9.57
CA GLY A 72 -9.54 23.37 -10.11
C GLY A 72 -9.22 22.32 -11.18
N LYS A 73 -7.95 21.88 -11.28
CA LYS A 73 -7.51 20.82 -12.19
C LYS A 73 -7.52 19.46 -11.48
N PRO A 74 -7.86 18.36 -12.18
CA PRO A 74 -7.71 17.02 -11.64
C PRO A 74 -6.23 16.63 -11.61
N TYR A 75 -5.82 16.01 -10.52
CA TYR A 75 -4.50 15.43 -10.30
C TYR A 75 -4.64 13.94 -10.03
N THR A 76 -3.68 13.18 -10.54
CA THR A 76 -3.57 11.74 -10.29
C THR A 76 -2.34 11.50 -9.42
N VAL A 77 -2.52 10.73 -8.36
CA VAL A 77 -1.46 10.31 -7.42
C VAL A 77 -1.30 8.82 -7.55
N ASN A 78 -0.11 8.38 -7.94
CA ASN A 78 0.22 6.98 -7.86
C ASN A 78 0.63 6.63 -6.43
N MET A 79 -0.04 5.63 -5.86
CA MET A 79 0.26 5.10 -4.55
C MET A 79 0.78 3.68 -4.69
N LYS A 80 1.87 3.38 -3.99
CA LYS A 80 2.43 2.03 -3.89
C LYS A 80 2.36 1.54 -2.46
N ILE A 81 1.81 0.34 -2.24
CA ILE A 81 1.83 -0.30 -0.93
C ILE A 81 3.26 -0.80 -0.67
N THR A 82 3.94 -0.25 0.31
CA THR A 82 5.30 -0.67 0.69
C THR A 82 5.30 -1.65 1.84
N LYS A 83 4.31 -1.57 2.72
CA LYS A 83 4.22 -2.46 3.88
C LYS A 83 2.78 -2.73 4.30
N VAL A 84 2.47 -3.96 4.69
CA VAL A 84 1.19 -4.34 5.30
C VAL A 84 1.45 -5.02 6.65
N ASP A 85 1.03 -4.36 7.73
CA ASP A 85 1.19 -4.81 9.11
C ASP A 85 -0.18 -4.90 9.80
N GLY A 86 -0.84 -6.04 9.62
CA GLY A 86 -2.22 -6.25 10.10
C GLY A 86 -3.19 -5.27 9.43
N ASP A 87 -3.76 -4.36 10.22
CA ASP A 87 -4.65 -3.29 9.77
C ASP A 87 -3.90 -2.02 9.31
N ASN A 88 -2.60 -1.92 9.61
CA ASN A 88 -1.78 -0.78 9.23
C ASN A 88 -1.17 -1.02 7.86
N VAL A 89 -1.44 -0.14 6.91
CA VAL A 89 -0.84 -0.20 5.58
C VAL A 89 -0.01 1.05 5.35
N ASN A 90 1.25 0.84 4.99
CA ASN A 90 2.17 1.90 4.65
C ASN A 90 2.18 2.11 3.15
N PHE A 91 1.97 3.36 2.75
CA PHE A 91 1.93 3.75 1.35
C PHE A 91 3.12 4.66 1.03
N ASP A 92 3.70 4.43 -0.14
CA ASP A 92 4.68 5.30 -0.76
C ASP A 92 3.97 6.10 -1.85
N ILE A 93 4.11 7.43 -1.77
CA ILE A 93 3.51 8.34 -2.73
C ILE A 93 4.55 8.58 -3.82
N ASP A 94 4.40 7.90 -4.95
CA ASP A 94 5.16 8.23 -6.15
C ASP A 94 4.44 9.37 -6.87
N SER A 95 4.54 10.54 -6.24
CA SER A 95 4.08 11.77 -6.88
C SER A 95 5.17 12.19 -7.85
N HIS A 96 5.12 11.70 -9.09
CA HIS A 96 5.63 12.46 -10.24
C HIS A 96 4.80 13.75 -10.39
N LEU A 97 4.92 14.64 -9.40
CA LEU A 97 4.53 16.04 -9.51
C LEU A 97 5.52 16.67 -10.50
N SER A 98 5.24 16.51 -11.79
CA SER A 98 5.90 17.26 -12.87
C SER A 98 5.15 18.56 -13.12
#